data_AF-A0A218PTI4-F1
#
_entry.id   AF-A0A218PTI4-F1
#
_cell.length_a   1.000
_cell.length_b   1.000
_cell.length_c   1.000
_cell.angle_alpha   90.00
_cell.angle_beta   90.00
_cell.angle_gamma   90.00
#
_symmetry.space_group_name_H-M   'P 1'
#
loop_
_entity.id
_entity.type
_entity.pdbx_description
1 polymer ?
#
loop_
_entity_poly.entity_id
_entity_poly.type
_entity_poly.pdbx_seq_one_letter_code
_entity_poly.pdbx_strand_id
1 'polypeptide(L)'
;MGDHFWPALYPGIIVGLLYGLSLRGFANIVLGTIGGLIGSAIAYWGLVNAGLNEGLPSVAGMVALALLGAYGATSLYTRLTNRPPAG
;
A
#
# COMPACT_ATOMS: atom_id res chain seq x y z
N MET A 1 -12.99 -15.01 -4.37
CA MET A 1 -12.61 -13.58 -4.56
C MET A 1 -13.21 -13.15 -5.88
N GLY A 2 -14.14 -12.19 -5.86
CA GLY A 2 -14.85 -11.78 -7.07
C GLY A 2 -13.91 -11.23 -8.12
N ASP A 3 -14.33 -11.32 -9.37
CA ASP A 3 -13.87 -10.54 -10.53
C ASP A 3 -13.44 -9.08 -10.25
N HIS A 4 -14.00 -8.44 -9.22
CA HIS A 4 -13.65 -7.07 -8.81
C HIS A 4 -12.47 -6.93 -7.82
N PHE A 5 -11.90 -8.03 -7.31
CA PHE A 5 -10.83 -7.96 -6.31
C PHE A 5 -9.55 -7.30 -6.85
N TRP A 6 -9.05 -7.78 -7.98
CA TRP A 6 -7.81 -7.26 -8.58
C TRP A 6 -7.93 -5.79 -8.98
N PRO A 7 -9.00 -5.35 -9.68
CA PRO A 7 -9.22 -3.94 -9.97
C PRO A 7 -9.29 -3.06 -8.72
N ALA A 8 -9.90 -3.55 -7.64
CA ALA A 8 -9.98 -2.79 -6.39
C ALA A 8 -8.61 -2.53 -5.77
N LEU A 9 -7.62 -3.40 -5.98
CA LEU A 9 -6.26 -3.26 -5.43
C LEU A 9 -5.34 -2.35 -6.24
N TYR A 10 -5.71 -1.95 -7.45
CA TYR A 10 -4.87 -1.08 -8.30
C TYR A 10 -4.44 0.23 -7.63
N PRO A 11 -5.30 0.94 -6.88
CA PRO A 11 -4.88 2.09 -6.10
C PRO A 11 -3.76 1.76 -5.12
N GLY A 12 -3.77 0.56 -4.50
CA GLY A 12 -2.72 0.11 -3.60
C GLY A 12 -1.36 -0.07 -4.28
N ILE A 13 -1.36 -0.68 -5.47
CA ILE A 13 -0.16 -0.85 -6.29
C ILE A 13 0.39 0.51 -6.71
N ILE A 14 -0.47 1.38 -7.23
CA ILE A 14 -0.08 2.71 -7.72
C ILE A 14 0.49 3.56 -6.59
N VAL A 15 -0.22 3.64 -5.46
CA VAL A 15 0.21 4.43 -4.29
C VAL A 15 1.51 3.88 -3.71
N GLY A 16 1.63 2.56 -3.55
CA GLY A 16 2.85 1.92 -3.06
C GLY A 16 4.05 2.16 -3.97
N LEU A 17 3.84 2.08 -5.29
CA LEU A 17 4.87 2.35 -6.29
C LEU A 17 5.33 3.81 -6.24
N LEU A 18 4.39 4.77 -6.25
CA LEU A 18 4.69 6.20 -6.18
C LEU A 18 5.42 6.56 -4.88
N TYR A 19 4.99 5.98 -3.76
CA TYR A 19 5.66 6.16 -2.48
C TYR A 19 7.09 5.60 -2.52
N GLY A 20 7.29 4.37 -3.01
CA GLY A 20 8.62 3.78 -3.15
C GLY A 20 9.55 4.56 -4.09
N LEU A 21 9.01 5.09 -5.19
CA LEU A 21 9.73 5.97 -6.12
C LEU A 21 10.20 7.26 -5.44
N SER A 22 9.40 7.83 -4.53
CA SER A 22 9.75 9.06 -3.82
C SER A 22 10.99 8.88 -2.92
N LEU A 23 11.20 7.68 -2.38
CA LEU A 23 12.35 7.32 -1.53
C LEU A 23 13.61 6.94 -2.34
N ARG A 24 13.47 6.77 -3.65
CA ARG A 24 14.52 6.35 -4.60
C ARG A 24 15.09 4.94 -4.29
N GLY A 25 15.69 4.32 -5.31
CA GLY A 25 16.32 3.01 -5.22
C GLY A 25 15.36 1.83 -5.42
N PHE A 26 15.83 0.81 -6.14
CA PHE A 26 15.00 -0.33 -6.58
C PHE A 26 14.33 -1.07 -5.42
N ALA A 27 15.05 -1.28 -4.31
CA ALA A 27 14.50 -1.97 -3.14
C ALA A 27 13.30 -1.21 -2.52
N ASN A 28 13.37 0.12 -2.41
CA ASN A 28 12.28 0.93 -1.88
C ASN A 28 11.06 0.93 -2.80
N ILE A 29 11.28 0.90 -4.12
CA ILE A 29 10.22 0.79 -5.13
C ILE A 29 9.48 -0.55 -4.97
N VAL A 30 10.22 -1.66 -4.90
CA VAL A 30 9.64 -3.00 -4.76
C VAL A 30 8.91 -3.13 -3.42
N LEU A 31 9.54 -2.76 -2.32
CA LEU A 31 8.97 -2.88 -0.99
C LEU A 31 7.79 -1.92 -0.77
N GLY A 32 7.86 -0.70 -1.29
CA GLY A 32 6.75 0.24 -1.28
C GLY A 32 5.54 -0.30 -2.04
N THR A 33 5.76 -0.89 -3.22
CA THR A 33 4.70 -1.50 -4.02
C THR A 33 4.06 -2.71 -3.32
N ILE A 34 4.88 -3.61 -2.76
CA ILE A 34 4.39 -4.78 -2.01
C ILE A 34 3.64 -4.33 -0.75
N GLY A 35 4.22 -3.41 0.03
CA GLY A 35 3.58 -2.86 1.22
C GLY A 35 2.26 -2.17 0.90
N GLY A 36 2.21 -1.40 -0.17
CA GLY A 36 0.99 -0.74 -0.66
C GLY A 36 -0.10 -1.72 -1.08
N LEU A 37 0.27 -2.77 -1.79
CA LEU A 37 -0.65 -3.84 -2.16
C LEU A 37 -1.21 -4.58 -0.93
N ILE A 38 -0.35 -4.92 0.04
CA ILE A 38 -0.79 -5.58 1.28
C ILE A 38 -1.73 -4.67 2.08
N GLY A 39 -1.36 -3.40 2.27
CA GLY A 39 -2.19 -2.43 2.99
C GLY A 39 -3.56 -2.24 2.33
N SER A 40 -3.58 -2.12 1.01
CA SER A 40 -4.82 -2.04 0.23
C SER A 40 -5.68 -3.30 0.36
N ALA A 41 -5.07 -4.49 0.34
CA ALA A 41 -5.78 -5.76 0.51
C ALA A 41 -6.42 -5.90 1.89
N ILE A 42 -5.73 -5.45 2.94
CA ILE A 42 -6.27 -5.41 4.31
C ILE A 42 -7.46 -4.44 4.37
N ALA A 43 -7.34 -3.27 3.76
CA ALA A 43 -8.44 -2.30 3.69
C ALA A 43 -9.65 -2.87 2.96
N TYR A 44 -9.45 -3.48 1.79
CA TYR A 44 -10.53 -4.11 1.02
C TYR A 44 -11.30 -5.12 1.87
N TRP A 45 -10.57 -5.99 2.58
CA TRP A 45 -11.19 -6.97 3.47
C TRP A 45 -11.99 -6.30 4.59
N GLY A 46 -11.42 -5.29 5.26
CA GLY A 46 -12.13 -4.54 6.31
C GLY A 46 -13.39 -3.82 5.80
N LEU A 47 -13.31 -3.17 4.64
CA LEU A 47 -14.41 -2.43 4.02
C LEU A 47 -15.53 -3.35 3.54
N VAL A 48 -15.19 -4.50 2.97
CA VAL A 48 -16.18 -5.51 2.55
C VAL A 48 -16.94 -6.05 3.76
N ASN A 49 -16.24 -6.35 4.86
CA ASN A 49 -16.90 -6.82 6.09
C ASN A 49 -17.77 -5.73 6.74
N ALA A 50 -17.44 -4.45 6.53
CA ALA A 50 -18.21 -3.31 7.03
C ALA A 50 -19.37 -2.89 6.11
N GLY A 51 -19.53 -3.51 4.93
CA GLY A 51 -20.53 -3.09 3.93
C GLY A 51 -20.25 -1.73 3.29
N LEU A 52 -18.99 -1.29 3.30
CA LEU A 52 -18.53 0.00 2.75
C LEU A 52 -17.69 -0.20 1.48
N ASN A 53 -17.95 -1.27 0.74
CA ASN A 53 -17.24 -1.66 -0.47
C ASN A 53 -17.53 -0.72 -1.66
N GLU A 54 -18.58 0.08 -1.60
CA GLU A 54 -19.06 0.91 -2.70
C GLU A 54 -18.85 2.41 -2.42
N GLY A 55 -18.19 3.10 -3.37
CA GLY A 55 -18.04 4.55 -3.36
C GLY A 55 -16.70 5.09 -2.83
N LEU A 56 -16.65 6.42 -2.68
CA LEU A 56 -15.46 7.17 -2.24
C LEU A 56 -14.82 6.68 -0.93
N PRO A 57 -15.57 6.27 0.10
CA PRO A 57 -14.98 5.78 1.36
C PRO A 57 -14.10 4.55 1.17
N SER A 58 -14.47 3.66 0.23
CA SER A 58 -13.71 2.43 -0.01
C SER A 58 -12.35 2.74 -0.62
N VAL A 59 -12.31 3.60 -1.65
CA VAL A 59 -11.07 4.03 -2.30
C VAL A 59 -10.19 4.81 -1.32
N ALA A 60 -10.77 5.72 -0.53
CA ALA A 60 -10.02 6.50 0.45
C ALA A 60 -9.38 5.61 1.53
N GLY A 61 -10.12 4.63 2.07
CA GLY A 61 -9.60 3.67 3.04
C GLY A 61 -8.49 2.79 2.46
N MET A 62 -8.67 2.34 1.22
CA MET A 62 -7.67 1.54 0.52
C MET A 62 -6.38 2.31 0.22
N VAL A 63 -6.49 3.59 -0.18
CA VAL A 63 -5.33 4.47 -0.38
C VAL A 63 -4.62 4.75 0.95
N ALA A 64 -5.36 5.02 2.02
CA ALA A 64 -4.79 5.30 3.33
C ALA A 64 -3.99 4.10 3.88
N LEU A 65 -4.58 2.90 3.85
CA LEU A 65 -3.83 1.71 4.30
C LEU A 65 -2.73 1.30 3.33
N ALA A 66 -2.85 1.55 2.03
CA ALA A 66 -1.76 1.33 1.09
C ALA A 66 -0.54 2.21 1.44
N LEU A 67 -0.76 3.49 1.71
CA LEU A 67 0.30 4.40 2.14
C LEU A 67 0.96 3.93 3.44
N LEU A 68 0.16 3.51 4.42
CA LEU A 68 0.67 2.97 5.69
C LEU A 68 1.45 1.66 5.49
N GLY A 69 0.96 0.76 4.63
CA GLY A 69 1.65 -0.49 4.31
C GLY A 69 2.97 -0.25 3.59
N ALA A 70 3.00 0.67 2.62
CA ALA A 70 4.20 1.07 1.91
C ALA A 70 5.23 1.71 2.85
N TYR A 71 4.79 2.65 3.70
CA TYR A 71 5.61 3.28 4.74
C TYR A 71 6.18 2.25 5.72
N GLY A 72 5.35 1.32 6.21
CA GLY A 72 5.76 0.28 7.14
C GLY A 72 6.82 -0.64 6.54
N ALA A 73 6.64 -1.08 5.30
CA ALA A 73 7.56 -1.97 4.60
C ALA A 73 8.94 -1.31 4.37
N THR A 74 8.97 -0.08 3.88
CA THR A 74 10.25 0.63 3.62
C THR A 74 10.92 1.07 4.92
N SER A 75 10.16 1.47 5.94
CA SER A 75 10.69 1.83 7.25
C SER A 75 11.33 0.63 7.95
N LEU A 76 10.67 -0.53 7.90
CA LEU A 76 11.22 -1.78 8.44
C LEU A 76 12.51 -2.16 7.71
N TYR A 77 12.53 -2.05 6.38
CA TYR A 77 13.73 -2.31 5.59
C TYR A 77 14.90 -1.40 5.97
N THR A 78 14.64 -0.10 6.13
CA THR A 78 15.66 0.88 6.54
C THR A 78 16.24 0.52 7.91
N ARG A 79 15.37 0.14 8.87
CA ARG A 79 15.79 -0.31 10.20
C ARG A 79 16.62 -1.60 10.16
N LEU A 80 16.23 -2.57 9.34
CA LEU A 80 16.95 -3.85 9.22
C LEU A 80 18.29 -3.72 8.50
N THR A 81 18.45 -2.72 7.63
CA THR A 81 19.69 -2.50 6.86
C THR A 81 20.59 -1.41 7.42
N ASN A 82 20.27 -0.84 8.60
CA ASN A 82 21.02 0.28 9.23
C ASN A 82 21.30 1.43 8.25
N ARG A 83 20.43 1.64 7.25
CA ARG A 83 20.58 2.73 6.31
C ARG A 83 20.12 4.03 6.98
N PRO A 84 20.86 5.15 6.82
CA PRO A 84 20.34 6.44 7.23
C PRO A 84 18.98 6.67 6.54
N PRO A 85 17.96 7.19 7.24
CA PRO A 85 16.70 7.55 6.60
C PRO A 85 17.00 8.53 5.46
N ALA A 86 16.46 8.27 4.27
CA ALA A 86 16.61 9.17 3.14
C ALA A 86 15.92 10.50 3.50
N GLY A 87 16.73 11.49 3.84
CA GLY A 87 16.37 12.87 4.17
C GLY A 87 17.45 13.80 3.66
#